data_AF-A2ZEX2-F1
#
_entry.id   AF-A2ZEX2-F1
#
_cell.length_a   1.000
_cell.length_b   1.000
_cell.length_c   1.000
_cell.angle_alpha   90.00
_cell.angle_beta   90.00
_cell.angle_gamma   90.00
#
_symmetry.space_group_name_H-M   'P 1'
#
loop_
_entity.id
_entity.type
_entity.pdbx_description
1 polymer ?
#
loop_
_entity_poly.entity_id
_entity_poly.type
_entity_poly.pdbx_seq_one_letter_code
_entity_poly.pdbx_strand_id
1 'polypeptide(L)'
;MATPTAASRRPAVTSPCGGGGDGHGHRHAAVLAIGTANPASWVTQEEYVDWYFRVTNSEHLADLKAKMKRICDKSGIKKRHFHLTEELLADHPDFADRAQPSLDARLDVAAAAVPELAAAAAARKAIAEGRDKIIYDL
;
A
#
# COMPACT_ATOMS: atom_id res chain seq x y z
N MET A 1 20.63 5.81 20.07
CA MET A 1 20.74 4.36 20.33
C MET A 1 19.34 3.85 20.65
N ALA A 2 18.67 3.21 19.70
CA ALA A 2 17.30 2.71 19.88
C ALA A 2 17.34 1.18 19.99
N THR A 3 16.80 0.66 21.08
CA THR A 3 16.69 -0.75 21.42
C THR A 3 15.71 -1.47 20.47
N PRO A 4 15.98 -2.70 20.02
CA PRO A 4 15.04 -3.45 19.21
C PRO A 4 13.94 -4.06 20.09
N THR A 5 12.70 -3.66 19.87
CA THR A 5 11.51 -4.31 20.47
C THR A 5 11.35 -5.72 19.89
N ALA A 6 11.34 -6.73 20.77
CA ALA A 6 11.21 -8.13 20.41
C ALA A 6 9.88 -8.42 19.67
N ALA A 7 9.99 -9.07 18.50
CA ALA A 7 8.85 -9.53 17.74
C ALA A 7 8.21 -10.76 18.42
N SER A 8 6.96 -10.62 18.87
CA SER A 8 6.15 -11.73 19.35
C SER A 8 5.80 -12.67 18.18
N ARG A 9 6.26 -13.93 18.24
CA ARG A 9 5.88 -14.98 17.29
C ARG A 9 4.41 -15.34 17.54
N ARG A 10 3.54 -14.99 16.60
CA ARG A 10 2.17 -15.53 16.57
C ARG A 10 2.18 -16.91 15.90
N PRO A 11 1.49 -17.92 16.46
CA PRO A 11 1.40 -19.23 15.84
C PRO A 11 0.55 -19.18 14.57
N ALA A 12 0.83 -20.08 13.63
CA ALA A 12 0.09 -20.22 12.38
C ALA A 12 -1.37 -20.60 12.66
N VAL A 13 -2.32 -19.85 12.10
CA VAL A 13 -3.73 -20.23 12.05
C VAL A 13 -3.91 -21.18 10.87
N THR A 14 -4.14 -22.46 11.17
CA THR A 14 -4.62 -23.45 10.19
C THR A 14 -6.15 -23.49 10.27
N SER A 15 -6.83 -23.07 9.21
CA SER A 15 -8.28 -23.26 9.09
C SER A 15 -8.58 -24.70 8.67
N PRO A 16 -9.47 -25.44 9.36
CA PRO A 16 -9.88 -26.76 8.93
C PRO A 16 -11.10 -26.62 8.02
N CYS A 17 -10.89 -26.65 6.70
CA CYS A 17 -11.98 -26.89 5.76
C CYS A 17 -12.20 -28.41 5.65
N GLY A 18 -13.35 -28.89 6.14
CA GLY A 18 -13.73 -30.29 6.09
C GLY A 18 -14.02 -30.78 4.67
N GLY A 19 -13.62 -32.02 4.41
CA GLY A 19 -13.94 -32.81 3.23
C GLY A 19 -13.30 -34.19 3.35
N GLY A 20 -14.11 -35.24 3.45
CA GLY A 20 -13.65 -36.61 3.69
C GLY A 20 -13.03 -37.30 2.46
N GLY A 21 -12.22 -38.33 2.74
CA GLY A 21 -11.94 -39.46 1.85
C GLY A 21 -10.75 -39.33 0.90
N ASP A 22 -9.70 -40.12 1.20
CA ASP A 22 -8.91 -40.93 0.25
C ASP A 22 -7.64 -40.32 -0.40
N GLY A 23 -6.49 -40.60 0.24
CA GLY A 23 -5.37 -41.26 -0.47
C GLY A 23 -4.42 -40.46 -1.35
N HIS A 24 -4.46 -39.14 -1.41
CA HIS A 24 -3.41 -38.32 -2.04
C HIS A 24 -2.73 -37.43 -1.00
N GLY A 25 -1.42 -37.58 -0.83
CA GLY A 25 -0.62 -36.82 0.14
C GLY A 25 -0.90 -35.32 0.08
N HIS A 26 -1.07 -34.72 1.25
CA HIS A 26 -1.34 -33.31 1.48
C HIS A 26 -0.55 -32.40 0.53
N ARG A 27 -1.21 -31.86 -0.50
CA ARG A 27 -0.69 -30.72 -1.29
C ARG A 27 -1.66 -29.56 -1.17
N HIS A 28 -1.72 -28.98 0.03
CA HIS A 28 -2.42 -27.72 0.27
C HIS A 28 -1.43 -26.56 0.20
N ALA A 29 -1.80 -25.48 -0.51
CA ALA A 29 -1.02 -24.26 -0.52
C ALA A 29 -1.02 -23.62 0.89
N ALA A 30 0.13 -23.16 1.34
CA ALA A 30 0.31 -22.50 2.64
C ALA A 30 1.06 -21.17 2.47
N VAL A 31 0.71 -20.19 3.30
CA VAL A 31 1.41 -18.89 3.34
C VAL A 31 2.66 -19.04 4.20
N LEU A 32 3.83 -18.99 3.57
CA LEU A 32 5.11 -19.13 4.26
C LEU A 32 5.60 -17.80 4.86
N ALA A 33 5.34 -16.68 4.18
CA ALA A 33 5.71 -15.36 4.67
C ALA A 33 4.84 -14.26 4.02
N ILE A 34 4.76 -13.11 4.69
CA ILE A 34 4.07 -11.91 4.20
C ILE A 34 5.00 -10.71 4.37
N GLY A 35 5.23 -9.99 3.28
CA GLY A 35 5.99 -8.75 3.25
C GLY A 35 5.11 -7.58 2.81
N THR A 36 5.36 -6.39 3.37
CA THR A 36 4.67 -5.15 3.00
C THR A 36 5.69 -4.04 2.77
N ALA A 37 5.40 -3.15 1.83
CA ALA A 37 6.15 -1.92 1.59
C ALA A 37 5.18 -0.81 1.18
N ASN A 38 5.48 0.40 1.63
CA ASN A 38 4.75 1.61 1.30
C ASN A 38 5.73 2.65 0.73
N PRO A 39 5.26 3.58 -0.13
CA PRO A 39 6.01 4.78 -0.48
C PRO A 39 6.49 5.55 0.76
N ALA A 40 7.62 6.25 0.61
CA ALA A 40 8.20 7.05 1.69
C ALA A 40 7.32 8.27 2.04
N SER A 41 6.71 8.90 1.04
CA SER A 41 5.79 10.02 1.19
C SER A 41 4.44 9.59 1.78
N TRP A 42 3.94 10.41 2.69
CA TRP A 42 2.66 10.21 3.36
C TRP A 42 2.02 11.56 3.70
N VAL A 43 0.69 11.55 3.81
CA VAL A 43 -0.12 12.71 4.20
C VAL A 43 -1.11 12.27 5.28
N THR A 44 -1.33 13.12 6.29
CA THR A 44 -2.35 12.86 7.31
C THR A 44 -3.75 13.01 6.72
N GLN A 45 -4.73 12.28 7.23
CA GLN A 45 -6.10 12.40 6.74
C GLN A 45 -6.69 13.80 7.00
N GLU A 46 -6.22 14.46 8.07
CA GLU A 46 -6.62 15.83 8.46
C GLU A 46 -6.15 16.87 7.45
N GLU A 47 -4.89 16.77 6.99
CA GLU A 47 -4.30 17.69 6.01
C GLU A 47 -4.63 17.31 4.55
N TYR A 48 -5.09 16.08 4.31
CA TYR A 48 -5.28 15.54 2.96
C TYR A 48 -6.23 16.39 2.11
N VAL A 49 -7.31 16.91 2.69
CA VAL A 49 -8.28 17.71 1.94
C VAL A 49 -7.69 19.06 1.55
N ASP A 50 -6.96 19.71 2.45
CA ASP A 50 -6.32 20.98 2.15
C ASP A 50 -5.18 20.80 1.14
N TRP A 51 -4.40 19.74 1.27
CA TRP A 51 -3.38 19.36 0.30
C TRP A 51 -3.99 19.07 -1.08
N TYR A 52 -5.04 18.23 -1.16
CA TYR A 52 -5.66 17.80 -2.42
C TYR A 52 -6.23 18.98 -3.21
N PHE A 53 -6.97 19.87 -2.56
CA PHE A 53 -7.54 21.03 -3.25
C PHE A 53 -6.43 21.98 -3.74
N ARG A 54 -5.36 22.17 -2.95
CA ARG A 54 -4.22 23.00 -3.33
C ARG A 54 -3.51 22.47 -4.57
N VAL A 55 -3.13 21.20 -4.58
CA VAL A 55 -2.39 20.60 -5.72
C VAL A 55 -3.25 20.45 -6.98
N THR A 56 -4.58 20.48 -6.84
CA THR A 56 -5.52 20.42 -7.97
C THR A 56 -6.09 21.80 -8.36
N ASN A 57 -5.54 22.89 -7.81
CA ASN A 57 -5.99 24.27 -8.05
C ASN A 57 -7.52 24.45 -7.90
N SER A 58 -8.11 23.77 -6.93
CA SER A 58 -9.56 23.66 -6.76
C SER A 58 -10.11 24.41 -5.54
N GLU A 59 -9.30 25.24 -4.88
CA GLU A 59 -9.66 25.99 -3.66
C GLU A 59 -10.95 26.82 -3.77
N HIS A 60 -11.28 27.27 -4.98
CA HIS A 60 -12.49 28.02 -5.27
C HIS A 60 -13.79 27.19 -5.08
N LEU A 61 -13.70 25.85 -5.05
CA LEU A 61 -14.82 24.93 -4.87
C LEU A 61 -15.10 24.64 -3.39
N ALA A 62 -15.41 25.69 -2.61
CA ALA A 62 -15.54 25.62 -1.14
C ALA A 62 -16.57 24.57 -0.65
N ASP A 63 -17.74 24.48 -1.30
CA ASP A 63 -18.77 23.50 -0.93
C ASP A 63 -18.33 22.05 -1.15
N LEU A 64 -17.58 21.81 -2.24
CA LEU A 64 -17.01 20.50 -2.56
C LEU A 64 -15.93 20.14 -1.54
N LYS A 65 -15.08 21.11 -1.18
CA LYS A 65 -14.06 20.96 -0.14
C LYS A 65 -14.68 20.60 1.21
N ALA A 66 -15.74 21.30 1.62
CA ALA A 66 -16.46 21.01 2.85
C ALA A 66 -17.10 19.60 2.83
N LYS A 67 -17.65 19.17 1.70
CA LYS A 67 -18.17 17.80 1.54
C LYS A 67 -17.07 16.75 1.67
N MET A 68 -15.93 16.97 1.02
CA MET A 68 -14.79 16.06 1.05
C MET A 68 -14.17 15.97 2.45
N LYS A 69 -14.11 17.07 3.20
CA LYS A 69 -13.71 17.09 4.61
C LYS A 69 -14.56 16.16 5.46
N ARG A 70 -15.89 16.29 5.38
CA ARG A 70 -16.82 15.39 6.11
C ARG A 70 -16.64 13.91 5.76
N ILE A 71 -16.31 13.60 4.51
CA ILE A 71 -16.02 12.22 4.07
C ILE A 71 -14.71 11.73 4.69
N CYS A 72 -13.67 12.57 4.67
CA CYS A 72 -12.37 12.24 5.23
C CYS A 72 -12.43 12.00 6.74
N ASP A 73 -13.16 12.83 7.48
CA ASP A 73 -13.35 12.70 8.93
C ASP A 73 -14.02 11.38 9.31
N LYS A 74 -14.96 10.91 8.47
CA LYS A 74 -15.71 9.66 8.70
C LYS A 74 -15.04 8.40 8.13
N SER A 75 -13.91 8.55 7.43
CA SER A 75 -13.27 7.43 6.73
C SER A 75 -12.55 6.43 7.65
N GLY A 76 -12.29 6.80 8.91
CA GLY A 76 -11.50 5.98 9.85
C GLY A 76 -10.01 5.90 9.50
N ILE A 77 -9.55 6.63 8.50
CA ILE A 77 -8.15 6.65 8.05
C ILE A 77 -7.39 7.72 8.83
N LYS A 78 -6.21 7.37 9.32
CA LYS A 78 -5.32 8.32 10.03
C LYS A 78 -4.30 8.97 9.10
N LYS A 79 -3.70 8.17 8.22
CA LYS A 79 -2.70 8.61 7.25
C LYS A 79 -2.73 7.73 6.01
N ARG A 80 -2.25 8.26 4.90
CA ARG A 80 -2.12 7.54 3.63
C ARG A 80 -0.71 7.72 3.09
N HIS A 81 -0.16 6.66 2.52
CA HIS A 81 1.08 6.71 1.77
C HIS A 81 0.75 6.94 0.29
N PHE A 82 1.45 7.87 -0.34
CA PHE A 82 1.25 8.22 -1.75
C PHE A 82 2.59 8.19 -2.46
N HIS A 83 2.62 7.69 -3.69
CA HIS A 83 3.77 7.88 -4.57
C HIS A 83 3.72 9.26 -5.28
N LEU A 84 2.52 9.81 -5.46
CA LEU A 84 2.30 11.14 -6.02
C LEU A 84 2.74 12.19 -4.99
N THR A 85 3.87 12.84 -5.24
CA THR A 85 4.36 13.99 -4.47
C THR A 85 4.01 15.31 -5.17
N GLU A 86 4.18 16.44 -4.49
CA GLU A 86 3.95 17.74 -5.12
C GLU A 86 4.90 18.00 -6.30
N GLU A 87 6.13 17.48 -6.23
CA GLU A 87 7.11 17.57 -7.32
C GLU A 87 6.62 16.80 -8.56
N LEU A 88 6.18 15.55 -8.37
CA LEU A 88 5.66 14.74 -9.48
C LEU A 88 4.40 15.36 -10.10
N LEU A 89 3.53 15.94 -9.27
CA LEU A 89 2.34 16.64 -9.76
C LEU A 89 2.68 17.96 -10.47
N ALA A 90 3.77 18.62 -10.10
CA ALA A 90 4.27 19.80 -10.80
C ALA A 90 4.86 19.44 -12.18
N ASP A 91 5.53 18.29 -12.29
CA ASP A 91 6.04 17.78 -13.56
C ASP A 91 4.91 17.25 -14.48
N HIS A 92 3.79 16.84 -13.90
CA HIS A 92 2.60 16.31 -14.60
C HIS A 92 1.32 17.09 -14.28
N PRO A 93 1.18 18.35 -14.74
CA PRO A 93 -0.01 19.16 -14.48
C PRO A 93 -1.29 18.58 -15.10
N ASP A 94 -1.14 17.74 -16.14
CA ASP A 94 -2.22 16.96 -16.77
C ASP A 94 -2.87 15.95 -15.82
N PHE A 95 -2.22 15.61 -14.70
CA PHE A 95 -2.81 14.70 -13.71
C PHE A 95 -3.93 15.34 -12.90
N ALA A 96 -3.88 16.67 -12.75
CA ALA A 96 -4.89 17.45 -12.04
C ALA A 96 -6.03 17.89 -12.95
N ASP A 97 -5.77 18.12 -14.24
CA ASP A 97 -6.80 18.52 -15.20
C ASP A 97 -7.58 17.31 -15.73
N ARG A 98 -8.88 17.28 -15.42
CA ARG A 98 -9.79 16.24 -15.87
C ARG A 98 -9.98 16.20 -17.39
N ALA A 99 -9.79 17.32 -18.08
CA ALA A 99 -10.00 17.40 -19.52
C ALA A 99 -8.78 16.92 -20.33
N GLN A 100 -7.59 16.84 -19.71
CA GLN A 100 -6.36 16.47 -20.40
C GLN A 100 -6.17 14.95 -20.46
N PRO A 101 -5.64 14.42 -21.58
CA PRO A 101 -5.23 13.03 -21.65
C PRO A 101 -3.98 12.83 -20.77
N SER A 102 -4.09 12.00 -19.73
CA SER A 102 -2.98 11.71 -18.80
C SER A 102 -2.69 10.21 -18.64
N LEU A 103 -3.27 9.36 -19.49
CA LEU A 103 -3.18 7.90 -19.33
C LEU A 103 -1.75 7.39 -19.49
N ASP A 104 -1.07 7.73 -20.58
CA ASP A 104 0.26 7.21 -20.88
C ASP A 104 1.28 7.63 -19.81
N ALA A 105 1.27 8.90 -19.42
CA ALA A 105 2.13 9.40 -18.34
C ALA A 105 1.85 8.70 -16.99
N ARG A 106 0.59 8.41 -16.65
CA ARG A 106 0.27 7.62 -15.44
C ARG A 106 0.78 6.19 -15.54
N LEU A 107 0.72 5.58 -16.72
CA LEU A 107 1.23 4.23 -16.96
C LEU A 107 2.75 4.19 -16.84
N ASP A 108 3.46 5.18 -17.38
CA ASP A 108 4.92 5.28 -17.28
C ASP A 108 5.38 5.41 -15.82
N VAL A 109 4.73 6.29 -15.04
CA VAL A 109 5.00 6.42 -13.60
C VAL A 109 4.73 5.10 -12.85
N ALA A 110 3.60 4.45 -13.13
CA ALA A 110 3.25 3.18 -12.49
C ALA A 110 4.21 2.04 -12.88
N ALA A 111 4.64 1.99 -14.15
CA ALA A 111 5.54 0.97 -14.68
C ALA A 111 6.90 1.00 -13.97
N ALA A 112 7.38 2.17 -13.57
CA ALA A 112 8.59 2.31 -12.75
C ALA A 112 8.33 2.02 -11.26
N ALA A 113 7.31 2.63 -10.67
CA ALA A 113 7.13 2.62 -9.21
C ALA A 113 6.60 1.29 -8.64
N VAL A 114 5.73 0.60 -9.37
CA VAL A 114 5.07 -0.63 -8.88
C VAL A 114 6.09 -1.77 -8.69
N PRO A 115 6.97 -2.08 -9.66
CA PRO A 115 8.00 -3.11 -9.46
C PRO A 115 8.94 -2.82 -8.29
N GLU A 116 9.34 -1.55 -8.10
CA GLU A 116 10.22 -1.16 -6.98
C GLU A 116 9.57 -1.41 -5.62
N LEU A 117 8.30 -1.02 -5.46
CA LEU A 117 7.53 -1.28 -4.23
C LEU A 117 7.33 -2.78 -4.00
N ALA A 118 7.05 -3.54 -5.06
CA ALA A 118 6.91 -4.99 -4.98
C ALA A 118 8.22 -5.67 -4.54
N ALA A 119 9.35 -5.25 -5.12
CA ALA A 119 10.67 -5.73 -4.74
C ALA A 119 10.99 -5.40 -3.27
N ALA A 120 10.68 -4.17 -2.82
CA ALA A 120 10.87 -3.76 -1.43
C ALA A 120 10.03 -4.59 -0.44
N ALA A 121 8.79 -4.92 -0.81
CA ALA A 121 7.91 -5.77 0.00
C ALA A 121 8.44 -7.22 0.09
N ALA A 122 8.91 -7.78 -1.04
CA ALA A 122 9.45 -9.13 -1.10
C ALA A 122 10.78 -9.27 -0.33
N ALA A 123 11.71 -8.33 -0.54
CA ALA A 123 13.08 -8.43 -0.07
C ALA A 123 13.24 -8.29 1.45
N ARG A 124 12.46 -7.42 2.10
CA ARG A 124 12.76 -7.01 3.49
C ARG A 124 12.37 -8.01 4.58
N LYS A 125 11.41 -8.90 4.30
CA LYS A 125 10.89 -9.80 5.34
C LYS A 125 10.44 -11.14 4.78
N ALA A 126 9.80 -11.15 3.60
CA ALA A 126 9.20 -12.37 3.06
C ALA A 126 10.25 -13.38 2.59
N ILE A 127 11.27 -12.95 1.85
CA ILE A 127 12.31 -13.88 1.37
C ILE A 127 13.19 -14.39 2.53
N ALA A 128 13.54 -13.55 3.49
CA ALA A 128 14.31 -13.97 4.66
C ALA A 128 13.53 -14.95 5.55
N GLU A 129 12.30 -14.60 5.93
CA GLU A 129 11.45 -15.42 6.79
C GLU A 129 11.01 -16.73 6.10
N GLY A 130 10.72 -16.66 4.80
CA GLY A 130 10.35 -17.83 4.00
C GLY A 130 11.51 -18.82 3.85
N ARG A 131 12.74 -18.33 3.68
CA ARG A 131 13.93 -19.18 3.60
C ARG A 131 14.19 -19.91 4.91
N ASP A 132 14.07 -19.24 6.05
CA ASP A 132 14.26 -19.89 7.35
C ASP A 132 13.25 -21.03 7.55
N LYS A 133 11.96 -20.79 7.28
CA LYS A 133 10.93 -21.84 7.44
C LYS A 133 11.13 -23.02 6.49
N ILE A 134 11.57 -22.79 5.26
CA ILE A 134 11.88 -23.88 4.32
C ILE A 134 13.08 -24.71 4.77
N ILE A 135 14.09 -24.08 5.36
CA ILE A 135 15.32 -24.77 5.79
C ILE A 135 15.14 -25.55 7.09
N TYR A 136 14.27 -25.09 8.01
CA TYR A 136 14.06 -25.74 9.32
C TYR A 136 12.89 -26.76 9.36
N ASP A 137 12.02 -26.81 8.34
CA ASP A 137 10.92 -27.80 8.20
C ASP A 137 11.24 -28.92 7.16
N LEU A 138 12.49 -29.05 6.71
CA LEU A 138 13.04 -30.19 5.96
C LEU A 138 14.07 -30.94 6.80
#